data_AF-A0A9E4H8V7-F1
#
_entry.id   AF-A0A9E4H8V7-F1
#
_cell.length_a   1.000
_cell.length_b   1.000
_cell.length_c   1.000
_cell.angle_alpha   90.00
_cell.angle_beta   90.00
_cell.angle_gamma   90.00
#
_symmetry.space_group_name_H-M   'P 1'
#
loop_
_entity.id
_entity.type
_entity.pdbx_description
1 polymer ?
#
loop_
_entity_poly.entity_id
_entity_poly.type
_entity_poly.pdbx_seq_one_letter_code
_entity_poly.pdbx_strand_id
1 'polypeptide(L)'
;MADAQHVEWLLQGADAWNRRRESTPFKPFLMNADIYGEFNKRGLLHQNGRVRLNRFNLSDANLIGAILRNTDFYQADLRRAKLTANLDTVDFGQADLTDAEIMLAYVENASFGSATLHNANLIQTNLAGAELAWSQIWTARIFEPGGSTPQSDPEICPGHPIADVSEFIDRFRNIECRHAKDLTYYFRGESCTDWELRPSVMRYVKTARSFAWRSKESGMLTELMSRHPEEFTNAHSALSQWVIAQHHRLKTRFLDITADPLVALFNASTDETNRHVTGVVHIFAVPHWLVKPYDDTAVSVIANFAKLDRTDQNTLLTKTGTQMQEQDPDVQIGYLYRQAIARLCRLIREEKPWFEEDMVDVRDFFRVFAVQPQQSIERIRAQSGAFLVSAFHERFERDEVLKWNSDTPIYAHYTITIPPNRKDRVAADLHLLRVTRERLFPGLDSSADAITGLHARGV
;
A
#
# COMPACT_ATOMS: atom_id res chain seq x y z
N MET A 1 0.65 -6.12 -19.15
CA MET A 1 1.55 -5.29 -19.96
C MET A 1 0.77 -4.84 -21.19
N ALA A 2 0.87 -3.58 -21.58
CA ALA A 2 0.04 -3.01 -22.65
C ALA A 2 0.26 -3.68 -24.01
N ASP A 3 -0.76 -3.60 -24.87
CA ASP A 3 -0.63 -4.01 -26.26
C ASP A 3 0.20 -2.97 -27.02
N ALA A 4 1.36 -3.39 -27.54
CA ALA A 4 2.29 -2.52 -28.24
C ALA A 4 1.65 -1.86 -29.48
N GLN A 5 0.74 -2.54 -30.16
CA GLN A 5 0.06 -2.00 -31.33
C GLN A 5 -0.93 -0.90 -30.93
N HIS A 6 -1.64 -1.07 -29.81
CA HIS A 6 -2.51 -0.03 -29.27
C HIS A 6 -1.72 1.21 -28.85
N VAL A 7 -0.55 1.04 -28.22
CA VAL A 7 0.33 2.18 -27.89
C VAL A 7 0.79 2.89 -29.16
N GLU A 8 1.21 2.14 -30.19
CA GLU A 8 1.64 2.73 -31.48
C GLU A 8 0.50 3.50 -32.17
N TRP A 9 -0.73 3.00 -32.12
CA TRP A 9 -1.88 3.71 -32.68
C TRP A 9 -2.24 4.96 -31.89
N LEU A 10 -2.06 4.95 -30.57
CA LEU A 10 -2.29 6.11 -29.71
C LEU A 10 -1.37 7.28 -30.09
N LEU A 11 -0.10 6.98 -30.39
CA LEU A 11 0.93 7.97 -30.79
C LEU A 11 0.63 8.66 -32.13
N GLN A 12 -0.31 8.15 -32.92
CA GLN A 12 -0.67 8.71 -34.23
C GLN A 12 -1.75 9.80 -34.15
N GLY A 13 -2.26 10.10 -32.95
CA GLY A 13 -3.21 11.16 -32.70
C GLY A 13 -4.68 10.74 -32.80
N ALA A 14 -5.56 11.62 -32.28
CA ALA A 14 -6.98 11.36 -32.07
C ALA A 14 -7.71 10.97 -33.37
N ASP A 15 -7.44 11.66 -34.49
CA ASP A 15 -8.14 11.40 -35.76
C ASP A 15 -7.85 9.99 -36.29
N ALA A 16 -6.59 9.57 -36.23
CA ALA A 16 -6.19 8.24 -36.68
C ALA A 16 -6.73 7.16 -35.75
N TRP A 17 -6.71 7.40 -34.44
CA TRP A 17 -7.28 6.52 -33.43
C TRP A 17 -8.80 6.34 -33.61
N ASN A 18 -9.53 7.45 -33.71
CA ASN A 18 -10.99 7.46 -33.81
C ASN A 18 -11.45 6.81 -35.13
N ARG A 19 -10.82 7.11 -36.27
CA ARG A 19 -11.12 6.43 -37.56
C ARG A 19 -10.91 4.92 -37.50
N ARG A 20 -9.89 4.45 -36.76
CA ARG A 20 -9.68 3.01 -36.56
C ARG A 20 -10.80 2.40 -35.73
N ARG A 21 -11.18 3.04 -34.63
CA ARG A 21 -12.28 2.59 -33.78
C ARG A 21 -13.61 2.52 -34.54
N GLU A 22 -13.84 3.41 -35.50
CA GLU A 22 -15.01 3.41 -36.38
C GLU A 22 -14.98 2.28 -37.42
N SER A 23 -13.83 2.05 -38.07
CA SER A 23 -13.68 1.04 -39.13
C SER A 23 -13.50 -0.38 -38.60
N THR A 24 -12.91 -0.55 -37.41
CA THR A 24 -12.65 -1.83 -36.78
C THR A 24 -12.76 -1.67 -35.26
N PRO A 25 -13.93 -1.97 -34.65
CA PRO A 25 -14.10 -1.84 -33.21
C PRO A 25 -13.12 -2.74 -32.44
N PHE A 26 -12.31 -2.14 -31.56
CA PHE A 26 -11.41 -2.85 -30.65
C PHE A 26 -11.50 -2.25 -29.25
N LYS A 27 -11.18 -3.06 -28.23
CA LYS A 27 -11.06 -2.61 -26.84
C LYS A 27 -9.62 -2.22 -26.53
N PRO A 28 -9.33 -0.95 -26.19
CA PRO A 28 -7.96 -0.50 -25.96
C PRO A 28 -7.36 -1.21 -24.74
N PHE A 29 -6.17 -1.79 -24.90
CA PHE A 29 -5.46 -2.46 -23.82
C PHE A 29 -4.12 -1.75 -23.55
N LEU A 30 -4.14 -0.82 -22.61
CA LEU A 30 -3.06 0.12 -22.28
C LEU A 30 -2.57 -0.05 -20.83
N MET A 31 -2.80 -1.23 -20.24
CA MET A 31 -2.46 -1.56 -18.85
C MET A 31 -0.94 -1.49 -18.59
N ASN A 32 -0.53 -0.76 -17.55
CA ASN A 32 0.86 -0.47 -17.20
C ASN A 32 1.66 0.22 -18.33
N ALA A 33 1.00 0.85 -19.31
CA ALA A 33 1.69 1.61 -20.35
C ALA A 33 2.32 2.87 -19.74
N ASP A 34 3.62 3.10 -20.02
CA ASP A 34 4.26 4.38 -19.73
C ASP A 34 3.93 5.41 -20.82
N ILE A 35 2.67 5.85 -20.88
CA ILE A 35 2.16 6.74 -21.92
C ILE A 35 2.96 8.05 -21.94
N TYR A 36 3.25 8.61 -20.77
CA TYR A 36 4.10 9.80 -20.66
C TYR A 36 5.49 9.57 -21.27
N GLY A 37 6.15 8.47 -20.91
CA GLY A 37 7.47 8.11 -21.43
C GLY A 37 7.47 7.92 -22.94
N GLU A 38 6.46 7.26 -23.51
CA GLU A 38 6.36 7.01 -24.96
C GLU A 38 6.14 8.31 -25.76
N PHE A 39 5.28 9.22 -25.28
CA PHE A 39 5.12 10.53 -25.91
C PHE A 39 6.41 11.37 -25.82
N ASN A 40 7.10 11.32 -24.68
CA ASN A 40 8.36 12.03 -24.49
C ASN A 40 9.46 11.53 -25.45
N LYS A 41 9.64 10.21 -25.57
CA LYS A 41 10.61 9.59 -26.49
C LYS A 41 10.39 10.01 -27.95
N ARG A 42 9.13 10.24 -28.33
CA ARG A 42 8.71 10.64 -29.68
C ARG A 42 8.70 12.16 -29.89
N GLY A 43 9.00 12.95 -28.86
CA GLY A 43 8.91 14.42 -28.91
C GLY A 43 7.48 14.92 -29.12
N LEU A 44 6.47 14.15 -28.67
CA LEU A 44 5.04 14.44 -28.86
C LEU A 44 4.42 15.17 -27.66
N LEU A 45 5.20 15.50 -26.64
CA LEU A 45 4.72 16.32 -25.53
C LEU A 45 4.39 17.73 -26.04
N HIS A 46 3.31 18.30 -25.52
CA HIS A 46 2.99 19.69 -25.80
C HIS A 46 4.02 20.64 -25.14
N GLN A 47 4.05 21.92 -25.54
CA GLN A 47 4.99 22.93 -25.02
C GLN A 47 4.97 23.08 -23.50
N ASN A 48 3.84 22.78 -22.85
CA ASN A 48 3.70 22.76 -21.39
C ASN A 48 4.05 21.40 -20.75
N GLY A 49 4.70 20.50 -21.49
CA GLY A 49 5.12 19.18 -21.02
C GLY A 49 4.00 18.14 -20.85
N ARG A 50 2.78 18.44 -21.31
CA ARG A 50 1.62 17.54 -21.17
C ARG A 50 1.48 16.57 -22.34
N VAL A 51 0.97 15.37 -22.05
CA VAL A 51 0.47 14.43 -23.06
C VAL A 51 -0.93 14.87 -23.48
N ARG A 52 -1.19 14.98 -24.79
CA ARG A 52 -2.50 15.36 -25.32
C ARG A 52 -3.28 14.16 -25.84
N LEU A 53 -4.30 13.75 -25.09
CA LEU A 53 -5.29 12.73 -25.44
C LEU A 53 -6.71 13.32 -25.53
N ASN A 54 -6.80 14.63 -25.78
CA ASN A 54 -8.07 15.32 -25.95
C ASN A 54 -8.86 14.74 -27.14
N ARG A 55 -10.17 14.52 -26.95
CA ARG A 55 -11.11 13.96 -27.96
C ARG A 55 -10.82 12.53 -28.44
N PHE A 56 -9.98 11.76 -27.77
CA PHE A 56 -9.81 10.35 -28.10
C PHE A 56 -11.04 9.53 -27.68
N ASN A 57 -11.43 8.55 -28.50
CA ASN A 57 -12.39 7.51 -28.14
C ASN A 57 -11.68 6.36 -27.41
N LEU A 58 -11.53 6.50 -26.11
CA LEU A 58 -10.95 5.52 -25.18
C LEU A 58 -12.04 4.73 -24.42
N SER A 59 -13.26 4.64 -24.97
CA SER A 59 -14.30 3.81 -24.39
C SER A 59 -13.85 2.34 -24.30
N ASP A 60 -14.20 1.67 -23.20
CA ASP A 60 -13.78 0.32 -22.85
C ASP A 60 -12.26 0.12 -22.68
N ALA A 61 -11.47 1.19 -22.56
CA ALA A 61 -10.02 1.09 -22.40
C ALA A 61 -9.63 0.50 -21.05
N ASN A 62 -8.68 -0.42 -21.03
CA ASN A 62 -7.97 -0.82 -19.81
C ASN A 62 -6.70 0.03 -19.66
N LEU A 63 -6.71 0.96 -18.71
CA LEU A 63 -5.62 1.87 -18.35
C LEU A 63 -5.10 1.61 -16.92
N ILE A 64 -5.37 0.43 -16.35
CA ILE A 64 -4.92 0.09 -15.00
C ILE A 64 -3.39 0.18 -14.92
N GLY A 65 -2.89 0.90 -13.91
CA GLY A 65 -1.46 1.13 -13.67
C GLY A 65 -0.72 1.92 -14.75
N ALA A 66 -1.42 2.47 -15.74
CA ALA A 66 -0.80 3.31 -16.77
C ALA A 66 -0.21 4.59 -16.15
N ILE A 67 0.94 5.03 -16.67
CA ILE A 67 1.59 6.27 -16.23
C ILE A 67 0.99 7.43 -17.02
N LEU A 68 -0.02 8.06 -16.42
CA LEU A 68 -0.85 9.11 -17.03
C LEU A 68 -0.57 10.52 -16.49
N ARG A 69 0.52 10.73 -15.73
CA ARG A 69 0.87 12.05 -15.17
C ARG A 69 0.86 13.15 -16.26
N ASN A 70 0.36 14.34 -15.92
CA ASN A 70 0.30 15.48 -16.85
C ASN A 70 -0.44 15.17 -18.18
N THR A 71 -1.46 14.31 -18.17
CA THR A 71 -2.25 13.98 -19.37
C THR A 71 -3.51 14.82 -19.47
N ASP A 72 -3.80 15.28 -20.67
CA ASP A 72 -5.01 16.03 -21.04
C ASP A 72 -5.99 15.11 -21.78
N PHE A 73 -7.10 14.76 -21.13
CA PHE A 73 -8.24 14.02 -21.65
C PHE A 73 -9.44 14.94 -21.95
N TYR A 74 -9.22 16.24 -22.21
CA TYR A 74 -10.30 17.17 -22.47
C TYR A 74 -11.21 16.67 -23.61
N GLN A 75 -12.51 16.56 -23.36
CA GLN A 75 -13.52 16.01 -24.28
C GLN A 75 -13.26 14.57 -24.76
N ALA A 76 -12.46 13.77 -24.06
CA ALA A 76 -12.27 12.36 -24.40
C ALA A 76 -13.50 11.51 -24.03
N ASP A 77 -13.76 10.46 -24.80
CA ASP A 77 -14.74 9.43 -24.45
C ASP A 77 -14.01 8.31 -23.70
N LEU A 78 -14.26 8.20 -22.40
CA LEU A 78 -13.69 7.21 -21.47
C LEU A 78 -14.79 6.32 -20.87
N ARG A 79 -15.92 6.17 -21.56
CA ARG A 79 -17.04 5.35 -21.06
C ARG A 79 -16.60 3.92 -20.83
N ARG A 80 -16.95 3.33 -19.68
CA ARG A 80 -16.54 1.97 -19.28
C ARG A 80 -15.03 1.74 -19.23
N ALA A 81 -14.21 2.80 -19.20
CA ALA A 81 -12.76 2.65 -19.06
C ALA A 81 -12.37 2.21 -17.64
N LYS A 82 -11.28 1.46 -17.51
CA LYS A 82 -10.68 1.05 -16.22
C LYS A 82 -9.47 1.91 -15.93
N LEU A 83 -9.54 2.73 -14.90
CA LEU A 83 -8.64 3.84 -14.59
C LEU A 83 -8.04 3.74 -13.17
N THR A 84 -7.81 2.53 -12.66
CA THR A 84 -7.04 2.33 -11.42
C THR A 84 -5.57 2.64 -11.66
N ALA A 85 -5.19 3.92 -11.57
CA ALA A 85 -3.86 4.43 -11.86
C ALA A 85 -3.57 5.69 -11.03
N ASN A 86 -2.33 6.19 -11.14
CA ASN A 86 -2.02 7.55 -10.68
C ASN A 86 -2.51 8.55 -11.74
N LEU A 87 -3.57 9.29 -11.38
CA LEU A 87 -4.23 10.29 -12.21
C LEU A 87 -3.99 11.71 -11.65
N ASP A 88 -2.94 11.90 -10.86
CA ASP A 88 -2.58 13.23 -10.37
C ASP A 88 -2.31 14.16 -11.55
N THR A 89 -2.74 15.42 -11.45
CA THR A 89 -2.60 16.47 -12.49
C THR A 89 -3.26 16.16 -13.85
N VAL A 90 -4.08 15.10 -13.92
CA VAL A 90 -4.80 14.72 -15.15
C VAL A 90 -6.01 15.62 -15.35
N ASP A 91 -6.23 16.04 -16.60
CA ASP A 91 -7.37 16.88 -16.97
C ASP A 91 -8.43 16.04 -17.70
N PHE A 92 -9.55 15.77 -17.03
CA PHE A 92 -10.74 15.12 -17.56
C PHE A 92 -11.83 16.13 -17.95
N GLY A 93 -11.51 17.41 -18.16
CA GLY A 93 -12.48 18.46 -18.46
C GLY A 93 -13.39 18.08 -19.63
N GLN A 94 -14.71 18.15 -19.45
CA GLN A 94 -15.71 17.74 -20.45
C GLN A 94 -15.59 16.29 -20.97
N ALA A 95 -14.81 15.43 -20.31
CA ALA A 95 -14.72 14.02 -20.70
C ALA A 95 -15.98 13.25 -20.32
N ASP A 96 -16.27 12.16 -21.05
CA ASP A 96 -17.34 11.22 -20.72
C ASP A 96 -16.77 9.98 -20.04
N LEU A 97 -16.96 9.88 -18.73
CA LEU A 97 -16.56 8.79 -17.84
C LEU A 97 -17.77 7.93 -17.41
N THR A 98 -18.87 7.92 -18.18
CA THR A 98 -20.05 7.11 -17.86
C THR A 98 -19.67 5.63 -17.73
N ASP A 99 -20.10 4.98 -16.64
CA ASP A 99 -19.79 3.59 -16.28
C ASP A 99 -18.28 3.28 -16.10
N ALA A 100 -17.41 4.28 -15.96
CA ALA A 100 -15.97 4.04 -15.79
C ALA A 100 -15.63 3.45 -14.40
N GLU A 101 -14.61 2.58 -14.34
CA GLU A 101 -14.04 2.03 -13.11
C GLU A 101 -12.81 2.83 -12.69
N ILE A 102 -12.98 3.80 -11.79
CA ILE A 102 -11.93 4.73 -11.31
C ILE A 102 -11.52 4.38 -9.86
N MET A 103 -11.89 3.18 -9.38
CA MET A 103 -11.61 2.73 -8.01
C MET A 103 -10.11 2.75 -7.71
N LEU A 104 -9.76 3.09 -6.47
CA LEU A 104 -8.37 3.13 -5.97
C LEU A 104 -7.43 4.09 -6.74
N ALA A 105 -7.97 4.94 -7.61
CA ALA A 105 -7.19 5.90 -8.35
C ALA A 105 -6.80 7.10 -7.45
N TYR A 106 -5.65 7.69 -7.77
CA TYR A 106 -5.17 8.89 -7.08
C TYR A 106 -5.41 10.11 -7.97
N VAL A 107 -6.21 11.08 -7.51
CA VAL A 107 -6.71 12.20 -8.34
C VAL A 107 -6.51 13.56 -7.65
N GLU A 108 -5.48 13.71 -6.80
CA GLU A 108 -5.35 14.83 -5.86
C GLU A 108 -5.26 16.22 -6.51
N ASN A 109 -4.87 16.30 -7.78
CA ASN A 109 -4.95 17.53 -8.57
C ASN A 109 -5.58 17.29 -9.95
N ALA A 110 -6.45 16.28 -10.07
CA ALA A 110 -7.15 16.03 -11.32
C ALA A 110 -8.29 17.04 -11.49
N SER A 111 -8.51 17.51 -12.73
CA SER A 111 -9.70 18.31 -13.05
C SER A 111 -10.74 17.43 -13.72
N PHE A 112 -11.95 17.40 -13.16
CA PHE A 112 -13.15 16.79 -13.73
C PHE A 112 -14.15 17.87 -14.17
N GLY A 113 -13.68 19.10 -14.46
CA GLY A 113 -14.53 20.23 -14.79
C GLY A 113 -15.51 19.93 -15.92
N SER A 114 -16.82 20.01 -15.66
CA SER A 114 -17.87 19.65 -16.63
C SER A 114 -17.81 18.20 -17.17
N ALA A 115 -17.08 17.29 -16.53
CA ALA A 115 -17.00 15.88 -16.92
C ALA A 115 -18.31 15.14 -16.60
N THR A 116 -18.60 14.07 -17.33
CA THR A 116 -19.77 13.20 -17.12
C THR A 116 -19.34 11.93 -16.41
N LEU A 117 -19.83 11.68 -15.20
CA LEU A 117 -19.44 10.55 -14.32
C LEU A 117 -20.65 9.65 -13.98
N HIS A 118 -21.66 9.61 -14.83
CA HIS A 118 -22.87 8.81 -14.59
C HIS A 118 -22.52 7.35 -14.33
N ASN A 119 -23.00 6.79 -13.20
CA ASN A 119 -22.73 5.40 -12.79
C ASN A 119 -21.22 5.03 -12.73
N ALA A 120 -20.33 6.02 -12.70
CA ALA A 120 -18.90 5.76 -12.54
C ALA A 120 -18.63 5.19 -11.13
N ASN A 121 -17.69 4.25 -11.05
CA ASN A 121 -17.28 3.64 -9.80
C ASN A 121 -16.00 4.31 -9.29
N LEU A 122 -16.17 5.26 -8.37
CA LEU A 122 -15.13 6.03 -7.68
C LEU A 122 -14.90 5.51 -6.24
N ILE A 123 -15.33 4.29 -5.95
CA ILE A 123 -15.16 3.69 -4.63
C ILE A 123 -13.68 3.66 -4.30
N GLN A 124 -13.33 4.18 -3.11
CA GLN A 124 -11.95 4.17 -2.60
C GLN A 124 -10.97 5.06 -3.39
N THR A 125 -11.48 6.00 -4.20
CA THR A 125 -10.71 7.03 -4.91
C THR A 125 -10.47 8.24 -4.01
N ASN A 126 -9.23 8.70 -3.85
CA ASN A 126 -8.95 9.92 -3.07
C ASN A 126 -9.23 11.17 -3.90
N LEU A 127 -10.41 11.78 -3.69
CA LEU A 127 -10.87 12.99 -4.37
C LEU A 127 -10.41 14.30 -3.70
N ALA A 128 -9.60 14.25 -2.64
CA ALA A 128 -9.08 15.47 -2.01
C ALA A 128 -8.32 16.31 -3.03
N GLY A 129 -8.64 17.59 -3.20
CA GLY A 129 -7.98 18.48 -4.16
C GLY A 129 -8.42 18.34 -5.63
N ALA A 130 -9.23 17.32 -5.97
CA ALA A 130 -9.80 17.20 -7.31
C ALA A 130 -10.82 18.30 -7.60
N GLU A 131 -10.76 18.91 -8.78
CA GLU A 131 -11.71 19.93 -9.21
C GLU A 131 -12.94 19.26 -9.86
N LEU A 132 -14.11 19.34 -9.21
CA LEU A 132 -15.35 18.72 -9.70
C LEU A 132 -16.38 19.75 -10.20
N ALA A 133 -15.98 21.00 -10.42
CA ALA A 133 -16.89 22.08 -10.79
C ALA A 133 -17.69 21.72 -12.05
N TRP A 134 -19.02 21.85 -11.96
CA TRP A 134 -19.94 21.57 -13.08
C TRP A 134 -19.97 20.10 -13.56
N SER A 135 -19.29 19.18 -12.87
CA SER A 135 -19.30 17.75 -13.22
C SER A 135 -20.67 17.12 -12.97
N GLN A 136 -21.06 16.18 -13.83
CA GLN A 136 -22.31 15.43 -13.74
C GLN A 136 -22.04 14.09 -13.04
N ILE A 137 -22.12 14.08 -11.71
CA ILE A 137 -21.81 12.90 -10.87
C ILE A 137 -23.05 12.10 -10.43
N TRP A 138 -24.18 12.25 -11.13
CA TRP A 138 -25.41 11.53 -10.78
C TRP A 138 -25.17 10.02 -10.78
N THR A 139 -25.63 9.35 -9.73
CA THR A 139 -25.48 7.89 -9.51
C THR A 139 -24.03 7.36 -9.45
N ALA A 140 -23.02 8.23 -9.40
CA ALA A 140 -21.64 7.81 -9.21
C ALA A 140 -21.46 7.20 -7.81
N ARG A 141 -20.75 6.06 -7.74
CA ARG A 141 -20.44 5.38 -6.48
C ARG A 141 -19.16 5.97 -5.90
N ILE A 142 -19.29 6.95 -5.01
CA ILE A 142 -18.17 7.65 -4.36
C ILE A 142 -17.84 7.12 -2.95
N PHE A 143 -18.79 6.42 -2.33
CA PHE A 143 -18.65 5.74 -1.03
C PHE A 143 -19.40 4.41 -1.09
N GLU A 144 -19.04 3.43 -0.28
CA GLU A 144 -19.97 2.32 0.00
C GLU A 144 -21.08 2.84 0.90
N PRO A 145 -22.36 2.81 0.47
CA PRO A 145 -23.45 3.09 1.38
C PRO A 145 -23.51 1.94 2.38
N GLY A 146 -23.26 2.21 3.66
CA GLY A 146 -23.52 1.24 4.72
C GLY A 146 -24.98 0.78 4.63
N GLY A 147 -25.20 -0.48 4.24
CA GLY A 147 -26.54 -1.06 4.14
C GLY A 147 -26.59 -2.31 3.26
N SER A 148 -26.61 -3.46 3.91
CA SER A 148 -26.68 -4.83 3.40
C SER A 148 -25.39 -5.39 2.77
N THR A 149 -24.79 -6.32 3.51
CA THR A 149 -24.19 -7.55 2.98
C THR A 149 -24.76 -7.89 1.60
N PRO A 150 -23.93 -8.23 0.59
CA PRO A 150 -24.45 -8.84 -0.62
C PRO A 150 -25.42 -9.92 -0.17
N GLN A 151 -26.66 -9.86 -0.67
CA GLN A 151 -27.59 -10.95 -0.55
C GLN A 151 -26.81 -12.23 -0.80
N SER A 152 -26.93 -13.11 0.18
CA SER A 152 -26.44 -14.47 0.17
C SER A 152 -26.62 -15.11 -1.19
N ASP A 153 -25.60 -15.07 -2.03
CA ASP A 153 -25.20 -16.29 -2.71
C ASP A 153 -24.84 -17.30 -1.60
N PRO A 154 -25.44 -18.49 -1.56
CA PRO A 154 -25.43 -19.33 -0.35
C PRO A 154 -24.10 -19.95 0.09
N GLU A 155 -22.92 -19.48 -0.32
CA GLU A 155 -21.68 -20.25 -0.06
C GLU A 155 -20.50 -19.55 0.63
N ILE A 156 -20.48 -18.24 0.87
CA ILE A 156 -19.28 -17.65 1.53
C ILE A 156 -19.67 -16.46 2.42
N CYS A 157 -20.01 -16.74 3.68
CA CYS A 157 -20.30 -15.71 4.69
C CYS A 157 -19.01 -14.97 5.12
N PRO A 158 -18.88 -13.65 4.86
CA PRO A 158 -17.92 -12.83 5.59
C PRO A 158 -18.41 -12.74 7.05
N GLY A 159 -17.70 -13.42 7.97
CA GLY A 159 -18.01 -13.35 9.41
C GLY A 159 -18.23 -14.70 10.11
N HIS A 160 -18.30 -15.82 9.40
CA HIS A 160 -18.18 -17.10 10.11
C HIS A 160 -16.71 -17.34 10.48
N PRO A 161 -16.39 -17.84 11.67
CA PRO A 161 -15.04 -18.25 11.97
C PRO A 161 -14.66 -19.55 11.24
N ILE A 162 -13.37 -19.79 10.99
CA ILE A 162 -12.91 -21.04 10.35
C ILE A 162 -12.88 -22.21 11.33
N ALA A 163 -13.12 -23.42 10.83
CA ALA A 163 -12.99 -24.66 11.57
C ALA A 163 -11.58 -25.29 11.47
N ASP A 164 -10.94 -25.19 10.30
CA ASP A 164 -9.67 -25.84 9.97
C ASP A 164 -8.89 -25.11 8.87
N VAL A 165 -7.73 -25.66 8.48
CA VAL A 165 -6.87 -25.07 7.44
C VAL A 165 -7.51 -25.15 6.04
N SER A 166 -8.34 -26.16 5.75
CA SER A 166 -9.00 -26.27 4.44
C SER A 166 -9.97 -25.12 4.24
N GLU A 167 -10.82 -24.86 5.23
CA GLU A 167 -11.79 -23.77 5.18
C GLU A 167 -11.09 -22.39 5.06
N PHE A 168 -9.92 -22.24 5.69
CA PHE A 168 -9.10 -21.04 5.52
C PHE A 168 -8.65 -20.84 4.08
N ILE A 169 -8.15 -21.88 3.42
CA ILE A 169 -7.71 -21.82 2.02
C ILE A 169 -8.89 -21.53 1.08
N ASP A 170 -10.04 -22.17 1.29
CA ASP A 170 -11.23 -21.94 0.47
C ASP A 170 -11.71 -20.50 0.59
N ARG A 171 -11.71 -19.93 1.80
CA ARG A 171 -12.03 -18.51 2.01
C ARG A 171 -11.03 -17.58 1.35
N PHE A 172 -9.75 -17.89 1.41
CA PHE A 172 -8.73 -17.06 0.76
C PHE A 172 -8.90 -17.05 -0.77
N ARG A 173 -9.10 -18.22 -1.39
CA ARG A 173 -9.38 -18.33 -2.83
C ARG A 173 -10.57 -17.47 -3.26
N ASN A 174 -11.61 -17.47 -2.45
CA ASN A 174 -12.79 -16.66 -2.70
C ASN A 174 -12.55 -15.15 -2.61
N ILE A 175 -11.65 -14.71 -1.73
CA ILE A 175 -11.21 -13.31 -1.66
C ILE A 175 -10.37 -12.98 -2.90
N GLU A 176 -9.44 -13.84 -3.29
CA GLU A 176 -8.58 -13.65 -4.46
C GLU A 176 -9.41 -13.54 -5.76
N CYS A 177 -10.39 -14.42 -5.97
CA CYS A 177 -11.25 -14.40 -7.15
C CYS A 177 -12.10 -13.13 -7.32
N ARG A 178 -12.35 -12.37 -6.24
CA ARG A 178 -13.16 -11.13 -6.29
C ARG A 178 -12.40 -9.92 -6.81
N HIS A 179 -11.07 -10.00 -6.90
CA HIS A 179 -10.24 -8.86 -7.27
C HIS A 179 -9.50 -9.08 -8.59
N ALA A 180 -9.07 -7.98 -9.20
CA ALA A 180 -8.26 -7.99 -10.41
C ALA A 180 -6.92 -8.71 -10.17
N LYS A 181 -6.36 -9.31 -11.23
CA LYS A 181 -5.05 -10.00 -11.23
C LYS A 181 -3.85 -9.11 -10.89
N ASP A 182 -4.06 -7.82 -10.64
CA ASP A 182 -3.01 -6.81 -10.40
C ASP A 182 -2.79 -6.48 -8.91
N LEU A 183 -3.35 -7.30 -8.01
CA LEU A 183 -3.12 -7.21 -6.57
C LEU A 183 -2.14 -8.28 -6.08
N THR A 184 -1.28 -7.88 -5.15
CA THR A 184 -0.40 -8.76 -4.37
C THR A 184 -0.97 -8.89 -2.96
N TYR A 185 -1.05 -10.12 -2.44
CA TYR A 185 -1.61 -10.38 -1.13
C TYR A 185 -0.52 -10.56 -0.07
N TYR A 186 -0.70 -9.89 1.06
CA TYR A 186 0.10 -10.09 2.27
C TYR A 186 -0.79 -10.39 3.46
N PHE A 187 -0.24 -11.06 4.45
CA PHE A 187 -0.98 -11.59 5.59
C PHE A 187 -0.32 -11.19 6.90
N ARG A 188 -1.12 -11.11 7.96
CA ARG A 188 -0.63 -10.96 9.33
C ARG A 188 -1.52 -11.73 10.29
N GLY A 189 -0.92 -12.61 11.06
CA GLY A 189 -1.60 -13.35 12.11
C GLY A 189 -1.45 -12.67 13.46
N GLU A 190 -2.55 -12.55 14.18
CA GLU A 190 -2.56 -12.09 15.57
C GLU A 190 -3.36 -13.10 16.41
N SER A 191 -2.80 -13.49 17.55
CA SER A 191 -3.42 -14.50 18.41
C SER A 191 -4.63 -13.98 19.19
N CYS A 192 -4.87 -12.66 19.14
CA CYS A 192 -5.92 -11.95 19.83
C CYS A 192 -6.53 -10.85 18.93
N THR A 193 -7.85 -10.80 18.83
CA THR A 193 -8.60 -9.78 18.08
C THR A 193 -8.60 -8.38 18.70
N ASP A 194 -8.19 -8.27 19.97
CA ASP A 194 -8.19 -7.00 20.72
C ASP A 194 -6.91 -6.20 20.49
N TRP A 195 -5.95 -6.78 19.77
CA TRP A 195 -4.70 -6.09 19.46
C TRP A 195 -4.90 -5.02 18.39
N GLU A 196 -4.24 -3.88 18.61
CA GLU A 196 -4.23 -2.82 17.62
C GLU A 196 -3.30 -3.19 16.47
N LEU A 197 -3.87 -3.22 15.26
CA LEU A 197 -3.16 -3.35 13.99
C LEU A 197 -2.40 -2.06 13.65
N ARG A 198 -1.43 -1.71 14.50
CA ARG A 198 -0.62 -0.50 14.42
C ARG A 198 0.85 -0.83 14.69
N PRO A 199 1.80 -0.17 14.00
CA PRO A 199 3.21 -0.25 14.34
C PRO A 199 3.49 0.12 15.78
N SER A 200 4.49 -0.52 16.37
CA SER A 200 4.72 -0.44 17.81
C SER A 200 5.08 0.95 18.33
N VAL A 201 5.76 1.77 17.51
CA VAL A 201 6.09 3.17 17.84
C VAL A 201 4.87 4.10 17.80
N MET A 202 3.83 3.69 17.07
CA MET A 202 2.57 4.43 16.88
C MET A 202 1.47 4.01 17.87
N ARG A 203 1.78 3.12 18.82
CA ARG A 203 0.81 2.69 19.85
C ARG A 203 0.82 3.64 21.04
N TYR A 204 -0.36 3.97 21.53
CA TYR A 204 -0.52 4.81 22.71
C TYR A 204 -0.08 4.05 23.97
N VAL A 205 0.87 4.60 24.71
CA VAL A 205 1.34 4.00 25.96
C VAL A 205 0.48 4.49 27.10
N LYS A 206 -0.48 3.66 27.53
CA LYS A 206 -1.45 4.01 28.59
C LYS A 206 -0.79 4.51 29.87
N THR A 207 0.32 3.89 30.30
CA THR A 207 1.05 4.27 31.51
C THR A 207 1.73 5.63 31.40
N ALA A 208 2.21 6.00 30.21
CA ALA A 208 2.89 7.27 29.95
C ALA A 208 1.94 8.36 29.40
N ARG A 209 0.65 8.03 29.23
CA ARG A 209 -0.38 8.86 28.60
C ARG A 209 0.09 9.59 27.33
N SER A 210 0.92 8.92 26.52
CA SER A 210 1.58 9.53 25.37
C SER A 210 2.03 8.49 24.36
N PHE A 211 2.32 8.95 23.13
CA PHE A 211 3.06 8.19 22.12
C PHE A 211 4.56 8.21 22.44
N ALA A 212 4.94 7.61 23.57
CA ALA A 212 6.25 7.77 24.21
C ALA A 212 7.47 7.45 23.33
N TRP A 213 7.28 6.57 22.33
CA TRP A 213 8.35 6.10 21.44
C TRP A 213 8.50 6.95 20.18
N ARG A 214 7.45 7.66 19.78
CA ARG A 214 7.35 8.36 18.49
C ARG A 214 8.42 9.41 18.27
N SER A 215 8.73 10.19 19.30
CA SER A 215 9.78 11.22 19.24
C SER A 215 11.19 10.67 19.46
N LYS A 216 11.34 9.37 19.76
CA LYS A 216 12.61 8.75 20.17
C LYS A 216 13.14 7.75 19.15
N GLU A 217 12.41 7.48 18.06
CA GLU A 217 12.72 6.39 17.13
C GLU A 217 14.15 6.46 16.57
N SER A 218 14.57 7.62 16.05
CA SER A 218 15.92 7.85 15.55
C SER A 218 17.00 7.65 16.62
N GLY A 219 16.78 8.19 17.83
CA GLY A 219 17.71 8.04 18.95
C GLY A 219 17.85 6.59 19.40
N MET A 220 16.74 5.84 19.45
CA MET A 220 16.74 4.42 19.79
C MET A 220 17.55 3.59 18.79
N LEU A 221 17.42 3.85 17.49
CA LEU A 221 18.21 3.16 16.46
C LEU A 221 19.70 3.49 16.61
N THR A 222 20.03 4.77 16.74
CA THR A 222 21.42 5.23 16.88
C THR A 222 22.09 4.61 18.10
N GLU A 223 21.39 4.54 19.24
CA GLU A 223 21.90 3.92 20.45
C GLU A 223 22.11 2.41 20.28
N LEU A 224 21.18 1.71 19.62
CA LEU A 224 21.32 0.28 19.35
C LEU A 224 22.53 0.01 18.45
N MET A 225 22.69 0.77 17.37
CA MET A 225 23.83 0.67 16.45
C MET A 225 25.17 0.98 17.14
N SER A 226 25.19 1.93 18.08
CA SER A 226 26.40 2.25 18.84
C SER A 226 26.80 1.16 19.83
N ARG A 227 25.85 0.40 20.36
CA ARG A 227 26.12 -0.67 21.33
C ARG A 227 26.50 -2.00 20.67
N HIS A 228 25.99 -2.26 19.48
CA HIS A 228 26.16 -3.51 18.73
C HIS A 228 26.55 -3.27 17.27
N PRO A 229 27.65 -2.53 16.98
CA PRO A 229 28.02 -2.17 15.61
C PRO A 229 28.23 -3.38 14.70
N GLU A 230 28.69 -4.51 15.25
CA GLU A 230 28.92 -5.77 14.54
C GLU A 230 27.68 -6.30 13.82
N GLU A 231 26.50 -6.19 14.44
CA GLU A 231 25.22 -6.64 13.87
C GLU A 231 24.78 -5.79 12.67
N PHE A 232 25.27 -4.55 12.56
CA PHE A 232 24.91 -3.61 11.51
C PHE A 232 25.98 -3.48 10.41
N THR A 233 27.06 -4.25 10.47
CA THR A 233 28.20 -4.16 9.53
C THR A 233 27.77 -4.23 8.06
N ASN A 234 26.80 -5.10 7.74
CA ASN A 234 26.28 -5.30 6.38
C ASN A 234 25.00 -4.51 6.10
N ALA A 235 24.55 -3.67 7.04
CA ALA A 235 23.32 -2.90 6.96
C ALA A 235 23.56 -1.52 6.34
N HIS A 236 23.93 -1.50 5.06
CA HIS A 236 24.27 -0.27 4.35
C HIS A 236 23.05 0.62 4.04
N SER A 237 21.85 0.05 4.02
CA SER A 237 20.62 0.81 3.80
C SER A 237 19.89 1.14 5.11
N ALA A 238 19.18 2.27 5.13
CA ALA A 238 18.31 2.64 6.24
C ALA A 238 17.23 1.57 6.50
N LEU A 239 16.67 1.01 5.43
CA LEU A 239 15.72 -0.10 5.53
C LEU A 239 16.34 -1.29 6.28
N SER A 240 17.52 -1.76 5.86
CA SER A 240 18.21 -2.89 6.49
C SER A 240 18.49 -2.65 7.97
N GLN A 241 18.87 -1.43 8.34
CA GLN A 241 19.09 -1.05 9.74
C GLN A 241 17.81 -1.17 10.56
N TRP A 242 16.67 -0.66 10.06
CA TRP A 242 15.38 -0.80 10.75
C TRP A 242 14.91 -2.25 10.84
N VAL A 243 15.13 -3.04 9.80
CA VAL A 243 14.76 -4.46 9.76
C VAL A 243 15.53 -5.25 10.83
N ILE A 244 16.84 -5.02 10.97
CA ILE A 244 17.66 -5.63 12.05
C ILE A 244 17.17 -5.17 13.42
N ALA A 245 16.95 -3.86 13.60
CA ALA A 245 16.49 -3.32 14.86
C ALA A 245 15.14 -3.94 15.31
N GLN A 246 14.18 -4.06 14.38
CA GLN A 246 12.89 -4.70 14.65
C GLN A 246 13.01 -6.21 14.89
N HIS A 247 13.91 -6.90 14.19
CA HIS A 247 14.20 -8.30 14.45
C HIS A 247 14.58 -8.54 15.92
N HIS A 248 15.38 -7.62 16.49
CA HIS A 248 15.72 -7.57 17.93
C HIS A 248 14.70 -6.84 18.80
N ARG A 249 13.45 -6.69 18.31
CA ARG A 249 12.28 -6.16 19.03
C ARG A 249 12.37 -4.68 19.42
N LEU A 250 13.23 -3.90 18.77
CA LEU A 250 13.19 -2.44 18.89
C LEU A 250 11.82 -1.93 18.41
N LYS A 251 11.29 -0.89 19.08
CA LYS A 251 10.00 -0.31 18.71
C LYS A 251 10.16 0.54 17.45
N THR A 252 9.57 0.09 16.35
CA THR A 252 9.64 0.74 15.03
C THR A 252 8.24 1.05 14.46
N ARG A 253 8.23 1.86 13.40
CA ARG A 253 7.08 2.21 12.53
C ARG A 253 6.69 1.17 11.49
N PHE A 254 7.45 0.10 11.43
CA PHE A 254 7.25 -0.99 10.48
C PHE A 254 6.22 -1.97 11.06
N LEU A 255 5.33 -2.46 10.21
CA LEU A 255 4.37 -3.50 10.59
C LEU A 255 4.75 -4.81 9.91
N ASP A 256 5.01 -5.85 10.71
CA ASP A 256 5.34 -7.17 10.17
C ASP A 256 4.14 -7.76 9.42
N ILE A 257 4.38 -8.19 8.19
CA ILE A 257 3.46 -8.97 7.37
C ILE A 257 4.23 -10.14 6.74
N THR A 258 3.53 -11.07 6.13
CA THR A 258 4.12 -12.22 5.43
C THR A 258 3.43 -12.43 4.10
N ALA A 259 4.17 -12.88 3.09
CA ALA A 259 3.59 -13.34 1.84
C ALA A 259 2.98 -14.76 1.94
N ASP A 260 3.25 -15.49 3.03
CA ASP A 260 2.77 -16.84 3.26
C ASP A 260 1.52 -16.83 4.16
N PRO A 261 0.34 -17.22 3.63
CA PRO A 261 -0.90 -17.21 4.40
C PRO A 261 -0.90 -18.22 5.56
N LEU A 262 -0.15 -19.32 5.46
CA LEU A 262 -0.07 -20.32 6.53
C LEU A 262 0.80 -19.85 7.70
N VAL A 263 1.81 -19.02 7.43
CA VAL A 263 2.60 -18.36 8.48
C VAL A 263 1.74 -17.41 9.30
N ALA A 264 0.87 -16.64 8.64
CA ALA A 264 -0.10 -15.80 9.35
C ALA A 264 -1.09 -16.66 10.14
N LEU A 265 -1.61 -17.74 9.56
CA LEU A 265 -2.52 -18.64 10.28
C LEU A 265 -1.87 -19.28 11.51
N PHE A 266 -0.60 -19.67 11.42
CA PHE A 266 0.19 -20.17 12.53
C PHE A 266 0.27 -19.12 13.66
N ASN A 267 0.71 -17.90 13.35
CA ASN A 267 0.82 -16.83 14.33
C ASN A 267 -0.52 -16.48 15.01
N ALA A 268 -1.65 -16.68 14.32
CA ALA A 268 -2.98 -16.42 14.87
C ALA A 268 -3.52 -17.56 15.76
N SER A 269 -2.97 -18.78 15.66
CA SER A 269 -3.55 -19.98 16.28
C SER A 269 -2.67 -20.65 17.35
N THR A 270 -1.34 -20.49 17.32
CA THR A 270 -0.42 -21.31 18.13
C THR A 270 0.15 -20.61 19.38
N ASP A 271 -0.36 -19.44 19.75
CA ASP A 271 0.07 -18.73 20.96
C ASP A 271 -0.63 -19.28 22.21
N GLU A 272 0.13 -19.98 23.06
CA GLU A 272 -0.37 -20.61 24.28
C GLU A 272 -0.96 -19.60 25.28
N THR A 273 -0.41 -18.38 25.32
CA THR A 273 -0.86 -17.34 26.26
C THR A 273 -2.26 -16.82 25.93
N ASN A 274 -2.62 -16.84 24.64
CA ASN A 274 -3.89 -16.35 24.12
C ASN A 274 -4.78 -17.47 23.58
N ARG A 275 -4.59 -18.72 24.05
CA ARG A 275 -5.34 -19.89 23.57
C ARG A 275 -6.86 -19.77 23.77
N HIS A 276 -7.29 -19.05 24.81
CA HIS A 276 -8.70 -18.85 25.14
C HIS A 276 -9.36 -17.66 24.43
N VAL A 277 -8.60 -16.89 23.65
CA VAL A 277 -9.09 -15.70 22.94
C VAL A 277 -9.15 -15.99 21.43
N THR A 278 -10.06 -15.33 20.73
CA THR A 278 -10.18 -15.44 19.27
C THR A 278 -8.94 -14.88 18.59
N GLY A 279 -8.33 -15.67 17.70
CA GLY A 279 -7.26 -15.23 16.82
C GLY A 279 -7.80 -14.62 15.53
N VAL A 280 -6.96 -13.87 14.82
CA VAL A 280 -7.32 -13.23 13.55
C VAL A 280 -6.17 -13.27 12.56
N VAL A 281 -6.50 -13.57 11.30
CA VAL A 281 -5.64 -13.36 10.15
C VAL A 281 -6.14 -12.15 9.39
N HIS A 282 -5.27 -11.14 9.27
CA HIS A 282 -5.46 -9.97 8.43
C HIS A 282 -4.92 -10.27 7.04
N ILE A 283 -5.67 -9.91 6.00
CA ILE A 283 -5.29 -10.08 4.60
C ILE A 283 -5.28 -8.70 3.96
N PHE A 284 -4.14 -8.29 3.43
CA PHE A 284 -3.93 -7.03 2.74
C PHE A 284 -3.81 -7.31 1.24
N ALA A 285 -4.78 -6.84 0.45
CA ALA A 285 -4.67 -6.83 -0.99
C ALA A 285 -4.04 -5.50 -1.42
N VAL A 286 -2.81 -5.58 -1.92
CA VAL A 286 -1.94 -4.45 -2.22
C VAL A 286 -1.85 -4.27 -3.73
N PRO A 287 -2.21 -3.11 -4.29
CA PRO A 287 -1.91 -2.80 -5.68
C PRO A 287 -0.43 -2.98 -6.00
N HIS A 288 -0.10 -3.62 -7.13
CA HIS A 288 1.28 -3.92 -7.50
C HIS A 288 2.21 -2.69 -7.46
N TRP A 289 1.72 -1.49 -7.79
CA TRP A 289 2.52 -0.25 -7.78
C TRP A 289 2.92 0.24 -6.37
N LEU A 290 2.27 -0.25 -5.31
CA LEU A 290 2.61 -0.02 -3.90
C LEU A 290 3.47 -1.12 -3.29
N VAL A 291 3.68 -2.20 -4.05
CA VAL A 291 4.67 -3.23 -3.73
C VAL A 291 6.01 -2.76 -4.27
N LYS A 292 6.94 -2.50 -3.37
CA LYS A 292 8.24 -1.91 -3.71
C LYS A 292 9.38 -2.89 -3.40
N PRO A 293 10.40 -2.98 -4.27
CA PRO A 293 11.64 -3.69 -3.93
C PRO A 293 12.37 -2.96 -2.80
N TYR A 294 13.27 -3.67 -2.11
CA TYR A 294 13.96 -3.16 -0.93
C TYR A 294 14.86 -1.94 -1.20
N ASP A 295 15.30 -1.74 -2.44
CA ASP A 295 16.21 -0.68 -2.87
C ASP A 295 15.51 0.53 -3.52
N ASP A 296 14.17 0.51 -3.62
CA ASP A 296 13.37 1.57 -4.23
C ASP A 296 13.59 2.94 -3.54
N THR A 297 13.54 4.01 -4.33
CA THR A 297 13.75 5.39 -3.84
C THR A 297 12.67 5.81 -2.85
N ALA A 298 11.41 5.46 -3.08
CA ALA A 298 10.32 5.77 -2.15
C ALA A 298 10.53 5.08 -0.80
N VAL A 299 10.99 3.83 -0.81
CA VAL A 299 11.33 3.09 0.42
C VAL A 299 12.47 3.75 1.17
N SER A 300 13.48 4.23 0.44
CA SER A 300 14.63 4.97 0.99
C SER A 300 14.20 6.29 1.63
N VAL A 301 13.30 7.03 0.98
CA VAL A 301 12.69 8.25 1.51
C VAL A 301 12.01 7.97 2.85
N ILE A 302 11.15 6.95 2.93
CA ILE A 302 10.40 6.65 4.15
C ILE A 302 11.28 6.08 5.26
N ALA A 303 12.23 5.19 4.93
CA ALA A 303 13.15 4.62 5.91
C ALA A 303 14.08 5.69 6.51
N ASN A 304 14.56 6.65 5.72
CA ASN A 304 15.37 7.76 6.23
C ASN A 304 14.56 8.86 6.91
N PHE A 305 13.30 9.07 6.51
CA PHE A 305 12.37 9.95 7.22
C PHE A 305 12.25 9.55 8.71
N ALA A 306 12.31 8.24 9.01
CA ALA A 306 12.28 7.73 10.38
C ALA A 306 13.48 8.16 11.24
N LYS A 307 14.61 8.49 10.59
CA LYS A 307 15.84 8.95 11.24
C LYS A 307 15.86 10.46 11.50
N LEU A 308 14.97 11.22 10.85
CA LEU A 308 14.83 12.65 11.12
C LEU A 308 14.35 12.92 12.55
N ASP A 309 14.65 14.11 13.06
CA ASP A 309 14.08 14.55 14.32
C ASP A 309 12.57 14.84 14.18
N ARG A 310 11.90 14.99 15.33
CA ARG A 310 10.45 15.16 15.36
C ARG A 310 9.99 16.46 14.68
N THR A 311 10.80 17.51 14.75
CA THR A 311 10.50 18.82 14.17
C THR A 311 10.50 18.74 12.65
N ASP A 312 11.52 18.11 12.07
CA ASP A 312 11.64 17.88 10.64
C ASP A 312 10.54 16.94 10.14
N GLN A 313 10.28 15.83 10.85
CA GLN A 313 9.18 14.93 10.51
C GLN A 313 7.83 15.65 10.47
N ASN A 314 7.53 16.47 11.48
CA ASN A 314 6.28 17.24 11.50
C ASN A 314 6.23 18.26 10.37
N THR A 315 7.32 18.96 10.10
CA THR A 315 7.41 19.97 9.02
C THR A 315 7.13 19.35 7.65
N LEU A 316 7.64 18.15 7.40
CA LEU A 316 7.42 17.43 6.13
C LEU A 316 5.97 16.92 5.99
N LEU A 317 5.27 16.65 7.11
CA LEU A 317 3.90 16.16 7.12
C LEU A 317 2.83 17.27 7.12
N THR A 318 3.13 18.49 7.61
CA THR A 318 2.13 19.56 7.74
C THR A 318 1.90 20.39 6.48
N LYS A 319 2.86 20.48 5.55
CA LYS A 319 2.81 21.40 4.40
C LYS A 319 2.49 20.75 3.05
N THR A 320 2.16 19.48 3.05
CA THR A 320 1.88 18.69 1.84
C THR A 320 0.39 18.47 1.63
N GLY A 321 -0.46 18.93 2.55
CA GLY A 321 -1.93 19.00 2.40
C GLY A 321 -2.47 20.39 1.99
N THR A 322 -1.62 21.40 1.85
CA THR A 322 -1.99 22.74 1.34
C THR A 322 -1.01 23.14 0.25
N GLN A 323 -1.56 23.41 -0.94
CA GLN A 323 -0.82 23.78 -2.15
C GLN A 323 0.29 24.80 -1.89
N MET A 324 1.48 24.55 -2.43
CA MET A 324 2.48 25.60 -2.63
C MET A 324 1.97 26.55 -3.73
N GLN A 325 1.24 27.59 -3.36
CA GLN A 325 1.12 28.77 -4.21
C GLN A 325 2.33 29.67 -3.93
N GLU A 326 3.02 30.10 -4.98
CA GLU A 326 4.24 30.93 -4.94
C GLU A 326 4.05 32.32 -4.27
N GLN A 327 2.90 32.58 -3.65
CA GLN A 327 2.53 33.86 -3.04
C GLN A 327 1.92 33.73 -1.63
N ASP A 328 2.28 32.68 -0.87
CA ASP A 328 1.83 32.50 0.52
C ASP A 328 2.76 33.27 1.51
N PRO A 329 2.26 34.02 2.52
CA PRO A 329 3.04 34.97 3.32
C PRO A 329 4.14 34.41 4.24
N ASP A 330 4.31 33.08 4.33
CA ASP A 330 5.22 32.45 5.30
C ASP A 330 6.53 31.95 4.68
N VAL A 331 7.40 32.90 4.31
CA VAL A 331 8.79 32.67 3.84
C VAL A 331 9.57 31.76 4.82
N GLN A 332 9.31 31.90 6.12
CA GLN A 332 9.99 31.15 7.18
C GLN A 332 9.60 29.66 7.18
N ILE A 333 8.35 29.31 6.89
CA ILE A 333 7.92 27.91 6.90
C ILE A 333 8.40 27.18 5.63
N GLY A 334 8.39 27.85 4.48
CA GLY A 334 9.00 27.30 3.25
C GLY A 334 10.52 27.07 3.41
N TYR A 335 11.19 27.92 4.17
CA TYR A 335 12.59 27.72 4.53
C TYR A 335 12.82 26.48 5.41
N LEU A 336 12.01 26.28 6.46
CA LEU A 336 12.10 25.10 7.33
C LEU A 336 11.83 23.80 6.57
N TYR A 337 10.84 23.80 5.66
CA TYR A 337 10.56 22.63 4.81
C TYR A 337 11.75 22.27 3.92
N ARG A 338 12.34 23.26 3.22
CA ARG A 338 13.53 23.03 2.39
C ARG A 338 14.71 22.52 3.21
N GLN A 339 14.90 23.02 4.45
CA GLN A 339 15.92 22.48 5.34
C GLN A 339 15.67 21.02 5.73
N ALA A 340 14.42 20.65 6.03
CA ALA A 340 14.05 19.27 6.36
C ALA A 340 14.26 18.33 5.16
N ILE A 341 13.87 18.73 3.95
CA ILE A 341 14.14 17.98 2.71
C ILE A 341 15.65 17.84 2.48
N ALA A 342 16.42 18.92 2.62
CA ALA A 342 17.88 18.86 2.43
C ALA A 342 18.55 17.92 3.46
N ARG A 343 18.08 17.88 4.71
CA ARG A 343 18.54 16.91 5.73
C ARG A 343 18.16 15.48 5.37
N LEU A 344 16.93 15.26 4.93
CA LEU A 344 16.47 13.95 4.45
C LEU A 344 17.33 13.45 3.28
N CYS A 345 17.55 14.29 2.27
CA CYS A 345 18.36 13.95 1.11
C CYS A 345 19.81 13.66 1.50
N ARG A 346 20.36 14.37 2.50
CA ARG A 346 21.70 14.05 3.04
C ARG A 346 21.77 12.64 3.62
N LEU A 347 20.78 12.24 4.41
CA LEU A 347 20.69 10.89 4.97
C LEU A 347 20.55 9.84 3.86
N ILE A 348 19.71 10.08 2.85
CA ILE A 348 19.54 9.16 1.72
C ILE A 348 20.85 9.08 0.90
N ARG A 349 21.58 10.18 0.74
CA ARG A 349 22.86 10.19 0.02
C ARG A 349 23.97 9.38 0.70
N GLU A 350 23.85 9.07 1.98
CA GLU A 350 24.75 8.13 2.67
C GLU A 350 24.64 6.71 2.09
N GLU A 351 23.44 6.29 1.66
CA GLU A 351 23.21 4.98 1.03
C GLU A 351 23.10 5.05 -0.51
N LYS A 352 22.71 6.21 -1.07
CA LYS A 352 22.51 6.45 -2.51
C LYS A 352 23.11 7.80 -2.92
N PRO A 353 24.42 7.89 -3.19
CA PRO A 353 25.11 9.16 -3.46
C PRO A 353 24.57 9.97 -4.64
N TRP A 354 23.90 9.30 -5.58
CA TRP A 354 23.27 9.88 -6.77
C TRP A 354 21.85 10.41 -6.54
N PHE A 355 21.30 10.28 -5.33
CA PHE A 355 19.93 10.70 -5.03
C PHE A 355 19.80 12.23 -5.09
N GLU A 356 18.80 12.72 -5.79
CA GLU A 356 18.53 14.15 -5.96
C GLU A 356 17.21 14.56 -5.28
N GLU A 357 17.10 15.84 -4.91
CA GLU A 357 15.95 16.34 -4.13
C GLU A 357 14.62 16.22 -4.88
N ASP A 358 14.64 16.33 -6.22
CA ASP A 358 13.47 16.18 -7.10
C ASP A 358 12.95 14.74 -7.18
N MET A 359 13.72 13.76 -6.67
CA MET A 359 13.28 12.37 -6.54
C MET A 359 12.41 12.14 -5.29
N VAL A 360 12.32 13.11 -4.37
CA VAL A 360 11.42 13.04 -3.21
C VAL A 360 10.00 13.35 -3.67
N ASP A 361 9.18 12.31 -3.83
CA ASP A 361 7.75 12.48 -4.01
C ASP A 361 7.10 12.77 -2.65
N VAL A 362 6.60 14.00 -2.48
CA VAL A 362 5.93 14.45 -1.24
C VAL A 362 4.76 13.55 -0.83
N ARG A 363 4.15 12.86 -1.79
CA ARG A 363 3.02 11.95 -1.56
C ARG A 363 3.47 10.66 -0.88
N ASP A 364 4.75 10.28 -1.01
CA ASP A 364 5.27 9.07 -0.39
C ASP A 364 5.13 9.10 1.13
N PHE A 365 5.20 10.30 1.75
CA PHE A 365 4.99 10.45 3.19
C PHE A 365 3.59 10.02 3.65
N PHE A 366 2.61 10.03 2.76
CA PHE A 366 1.22 9.63 3.03
C PHE A 366 0.87 8.27 2.47
N ARG A 367 1.82 7.58 1.82
CA ARG A 367 1.62 6.21 1.35
C ARG A 367 1.97 5.22 2.45
N VAL A 368 1.37 4.05 2.34
CA VAL A 368 1.91 2.84 2.93
C VAL A 368 2.52 2.08 1.76
N PHE A 369 3.68 1.47 1.95
CA PHE A 369 4.32 0.60 0.97
C PHE A 369 4.42 -0.81 1.54
N ALA A 370 4.16 -1.81 0.71
CA ALA A 370 4.53 -3.18 1.02
C ALA A 370 5.94 -3.44 0.50
N VAL A 371 6.86 -3.76 1.39
CA VAL A 371 8.28 -3.91 1.07
C VAL A 371 8.74 -5.30 1.46
N GLN A 372 9.30 -6.03 0.50
CA GLN A 372 9.99 -7.27 0.80
C GLN A 372 11.47 -6.95 1.04
N PRO A 373 11.97 -7.08 2.28
CA PRO A 373 13.37 -6.79 2.60
C PRO A 373 14.29 -7.82 1.95
N GLN A 374 15.57 -7.50 1.88
CA GLN A 374 16.60 -8.48 1.57
C GLN A 374 16.54 -9.61 2.62
N GLN A 375 16.45 -10.85 2.16
CA GLN A 375 16.23 -12.04 2.99
C GLN A 375 17.53 -12.54 3.64
N SER A 376 18.36 -11.62 4.13
CA SER A 376 19.65 -11.90 4.78
C SER A 376 19.48 -12.47 6.19
N ILE A 377 18.36 -12.16 6.85
CA ILE A 377 18.03 -12.68 8.18
C ILE A 377 17.21 -13.98 8.05
N GLU A 378 17.71 -15.05 8.64
CA GLU A 378 17.16 -16.40 8.52
C GLU A 378 15.67 -16.48 8.92
N ARG A 379 15.30 -15.82 10.02
CA ARG A 379 13.90 -15.77 10.49
C ARG A 379 12.97 -15.09 9.50
N ILE A 380 13.41 -14.00 8.86
CA ILE A 380 12.58 -13.27 7.88
C ILE A 380 12.36 -14.17 6.66
N ARG A 381 13.43 -14.84 6.22
CA ARG A 381 13.38 -15.81 5.11
C ARG A 381 12.47 -17.00 5.39
N ALA A 382 12.55 -17.57 6.59
CA ALA A 382 11.73 -18.70 7.00
C ALA A 382 10.22 -18.38 7.02
N GLN A 383 9.89 -17.10 7.25
CA GLN A 383 8.51 -16.63 7.38
C GLN A 383 7.99 -15.96 6.10
N SER A 384 8.76 -15.92 5.00
CA SER A 384 8.44 -15.10 3.83
C SER A 384 8.08 -13.66 4.21
N GLY A 385 8.88 -13.10 5.14
CA GLY A 385 8.57 -11.85 5.82
C GLY A 385 8.67 -10.64 4.89
N ALA A 386 7.71 -9.75 5.06
CA ALA A 386 7.64 -8.44 4.42
C ALA A 386 7.16 -7.40 5.45
N PHE A 387 7.18 -6.12 5.06
CA PHE A 387 6.79 -5.04 5.95
C PHE A 387 5.84 -4.06 5.27
N LEU A 388 4.87 -3.54 6.04
CA LEU A 388 4.22 -2.29 5.69
C LEU A 388 5.01 -1.13 6.29
N VAL A 389 5.40 -0.17 5.44
CA VAL A 389 6.27 0.97 5.80
C VAL A 389 5.55 2.28 5.43
N SER A 390 5.60 3.29 6.30
CA SER A 390 4.95 4.60 6.09
C SER A 390 5.62 5.71 6.89
N ALA A 391 5.52 6.98 6.45
CA ALA A 391 6.12 8.11 7.18
C ALA A 391 5.32 8.46 8.42
N PHE A 392 4.01 8.68 8.34
CA PHE A 392 3.03 8.60 9.42
C PHE A 392 1.65 8.83 8.78
N HIS A 393 1.04 7.77 8.23
CA HIS A 393 -0.27 7.87 7.61
C HIS A 393 -1.36 8.05 8.68
N GLU A 394 -2.38 8.89 8.42
CA GLU A 394 -3.53 9.16 9.31
C GLU A 394 -4.20 7.91 9.92
N ARG A 395 -4.15 6.75 9.24
CA ARG A 395 -4.65 5.45 9.72
C ARG A 395 -3.95 4.98 11.00
N PHE A 396 -2.70 5.38 11.19
CA PHE A 396 -1.91 5.08 12.38
C PHE A 396 -1.97 6.17 13.44
N GLU A 397 -2.57 7.34 13.14
CA GLU A 397 -2.47 8.54 13.98
C GLU A 397 -3.75 8.98 14.66
N ARG A 398 -4.93 8.86 14.03
CA ARG A 398 -6.15 9.41 14.64
C ARG A 398 -6.59 8.56 15.83
N ASP A 399 -6.70 9.23 16.99
CA ASP A 399 -7.12 8.66 18.27
C ASP A 399 -8.56 8.13 18.28
N GLU A 400 -9.38 8.43 17.25
CA GLU A 400 -10.79 8.03 17.17
C GLU A 400 -11.16 7.12 15.98
N VAL A 401 -10.22 6.64 15.17
CA VAL A 401 -10.55 5.68 14.10
C VAL A 401 -10.38 4.26 14.63
N LEU A 402 -11.47 3.76 15.22
CA LEU A 402 -11.62 2.41 15.74
C LEU A 402 -11.33 1.37 14.64
N LYS A 403 -10.19 0.69 14.77
CA LYS A 403 -9.71 -0.39 13.88
C LYS A 403 -9.35 0.09 12.47
N TRP A 404 -8.59 -0.75 11.75
CA TRP A 404 -8.33 -0.57 10.33
C TRP A 404 -9.68 -0.56 9.62
N ASN A 405 -10.23 0.63 9.36
CA ASN A 405 -11.56 0.77 8.79
C ASN A 405 -11.53 0.35 7.30
N SER A 406 -12.52 -0.42 6.87
CA SER A 406 -12.81 -0.77 5.48
C SER A 406 -13.04 0.44 4.56
N ASP A 407 -13.24 1.63 5.14
CA ASP A 407 -13.78 2.79 4.42
C ASP A 407 -12.71 3.77 3.90
N THR A 408 -11.41 3.51 4.14
CA THR A 408 -10.32 4.31 3.53
C THR A 408 -9.24 3.38 2.99
N PRO A 409 -9.33 2.86 1.76
CA PRO A 409 -8.46 1.80 1.26
C PRO A 409 -7.65 2.29 0.06
N ILE A 410 -6.36 2.51 0.29
CA ILE A 410 -5.33 2.33 -0.73
C ILE A 410 -5.01 0.80 -0.83
N TYR A 411 -5.54 0.01 0.13
CA TYR A 411 -5.36 -1.43 0.36
C TYR A 411 -6.71 -2.04 0.74
N ALA A 412 -7.23 -3.02 -0.01
CA ALA A 412 -8.38 -3.78 0.49
C ALA A 412 -7.91 -4.65 1.68
N HIS A 413 -8.64 -4.60 2.79
CA HIS A 413 -8.28 -5.31 4.02
C HIS A 413 -9.41 -6.26 4.42
N TYR A 414 -9.07 -7.53 4.62
CA TYR A 414 -10.00 -8.57 5.05
C TYR A 414 -9.52 -9.19 6.36
N THR A 415 -10.46 -9.78 7.09
CA THR A 415 -10.15 -10.53 8.31
C THR A 415 -10.80 -11.91 8.27
N ILE A 416 -10.05 -12.90 8.75
CA ILE A 416 -10.55 -14.26 9.00
C ILE A 416 -10.27 -14.58 10.46
N THR A 417 -11.30 -14.98 11.21
CA THR A 417 -11.19 -15.24 12.65
C THR A 417 -11.08 -16.73 12.95
N ILE A 418 -10.31 -17.06 14.00
CA ILE A 418 -10.10 -18.42 14.50
C ILE A 418 -10.61 -18.47 15.94
N PRO A 419 -11.74 -19.14 16.21
CA PRO A 419 -12.27 -19.27 17.56
C PRO A 419 -11.33 -20.06 18.47
N PRO A 420 -11.38 -19.81 19.80
CA PRO A 420 -10.59 -20.55 20.77
C PRO A 420 -10.73 -22.07 20.63
N ASN A 421 -11.96 -22.58 20.46
CA ASN A 421 -12.25 -24.01 20.33
C ASN A 421 -11.78 -24.64 19.00
N ARG A 422 -11.28 -23.85 18.05
CA ARG A 422 -10.76 -24.33 16.76
C ARG A 422 -9.23 -24.20 16.66
N LYS A 423 -8.59 -23.40 17.50
CA LYS A 423 -7.13 -23.18 17.48
C LYS A 423 -6.33 -24.47 17.52
N ASP A 424 -6.71 -25.42 18.37
CA ASP A 424 -6.00 -26.71 18.49
C ASP A 424 -6.10 -27.56 17.22
N ARG A 425 -7.26 -27.53 16.56
CA ARG A 425 -7.46 -28.24 15.30
C ARG A 425 -6.62 -27.63 14.19
N VAL A 426 -6.67 -26.31 14.05
CA VAL A 426 -5.85 -25.57 13.08
C VAL A 426 -4.36 -25.80 13.32
N ALA A 427 -3.90 -25.78 14.58
CA ALA A 427 -2.52 -26.05 14.93
C ALA A 427 -2.08 -27.48 14.56
N ALA A 428 -2.95 -28.47 14.75
CA ALA A 428 -2.68 -29.85 14.34
C ALA A 428 -2.57 -29.99 12.82
N ASP A 429 -3.47 -29.35 12.07
CA ASP A 429 -3.44 -29.35 10.60
C ASP A 429 -2.17 -28.65 10.06
N LEU A 430 -1.78 -27.51 10.66
CA LEU A 430 -0.52 -26.81 10.32
C LEU A 430 0.71 -27.68 10.61
N HIS A 431 0.72 -28.42 11.72
CA HIS A 431 1.80 -29.35 12.04
C HIS A 431 1.93 -30.46 10.97
N LEU A 432 0.79 -30.99 10.48
CA LEU A 432 0.76 -31.96 9.38
C LEU A 432 1.37 -31.39 8.09
N LEU A 433 1.09 -30.11 7.80
CA LEU A 433 1.64 -29.37 6.66
C LEU A 433 3.10 -28.91 6.86
N ARG A 434 3.75 -29.30 7.97
CA ARG A 434 5.12 -28.91 8.32
C ARG A 434 5.30 -27.39 8.45
N VAL A 435 4.25 -26.71 8.92
CA VAL A 435 4.29 -25.31 9.36
C VAL A 435 4.41 -25.33 10.88
N THR A 436 5.65 -25.40 11.37
CA THR A 436 5.96 -25.60 12.79
C THR A 436 6.84 -24.48 13.34
N ARG A 437 6.89 -24.36 14.67
CA ARG A 437 7.65 -23.31 15.35
C ARG A 437 9.14 -23.38 15.01
N GLU A 438 9.70 -24.58 14.93
CA GLU A 438 11.13 -24.81 14.64
C GLU A 438 11.50 -24.31 13.24
N ARG A 439 10.60 -24.51 12.27
CA ARG A 439 10.81 -24.04 10.89
C ARG A 439 10.68 -22.53 10.79
N LEU A 440 9.70 -21.93 11.45
CA LEU A 440 9.40 -20.51 11.34
C LEU A 440 10.31 -19.63 12.22
N PHE A 441 10.84 -20.18 13.30
CA PHE A 441 11.75 -19.50 14.22
C PHE A 441 13.04 -20.33 14.32
N PRO A 442 13.86 -20.32 13.26
CA PRO A 442 15.11 -21.07 13.24
C PRO A 442 16.03 -20.56 14.37
N GLY A 443 16.56 -21.50 15.16
CA GLY A 443 17.36 -21.21 16.35
C GLY A 443 17.51 -22.43 17.25
N LEU A 444 18.64 -22.51 17.95
CA LEU A 444 18.94 -23.60 18.90
C LEU A 444 17.91 -23.65 20.03
N ASP A 445 17.55 -22.49 20.59
CA ASP A 445 16.60 -22.39 21.70
C ASP A 445 15.19 -22.86 21.30
N SER A 446 14.69 -22.39 20.15
CA SER A 446 13.38 -22.80 19.62
C SER A 446 13.33 -24.28 19.25
N SER A 447 14.45 -24.84 18.76
CA SER A 447 14.57 -26.26 18.48
C SER A 447 14.62 -27.10 19.76
N ALA A 448 15.34 -26.63 20.78
CA ALA A 448 15.45 -27.30 22.08
C ALA A 448 14.11 -27.34 22.82
N ASP A 449 13.37 -26.23 22.83
CA ASP A 449 12.02 -26.14 23.42
C ASP A 449 11.05 -27.14 22.75
N ALA A 450 11.10 -27.23 21.42
CA ALA A 450 10.26 -28.13 20.66
C ALA A 450 10.58 -29.61 20.92
N ILE A 451 11.86 -29.98 20.92
CA ILE A 451 12.32 -31.35 21.22
C ILE A 451 11.90 -31.74 22.65
N THR A 452 12.07 -30.83 23.61
CA THR A 452 11.65 -31.06 24.99
C THR A 452 10.14 -31.26 25.10
N GLY A 453 9.35 -30.45 24.40
CA GLY A 453 7.89 -30.56 24.35
C GLY A 453 7.37 -31.81 23.62
N LEU A 454 8.14 -32.38 22.69
CA LEU A 454 7.84 -33.66 22.04
C LEU A 454 8.05 -34.82 23.01
N HIS A 455 9.19 -34.86 23.70
CA HIS A 455 9.49 -35.91 24.69
C HIS A 455 8.60 -35.85 25.94
N ALA A 456 8.16 -34.66 26.35
CA ALA A 456 7.20 -34.50 27.45
C ALA A 456 5.79 -35.05 27.14
N ARG A 457 5.43 -35.14 25.84
CA ARG A 457 4.12 -35.63 25.38
C ARG A 457 4.07 -37.15 25.11
N GLY A 458 5.15 -37.87 25.42
CA GLY A 458 5.17 -39.34 25.36
C GLY A 458 5.02 -39.91 23.95
N VAL A 459 5.71 -39.31 22.98
CA VAL A 459 6.03 -39.97 21.70
C VAL A 459 7.38 -40.67 21.83
#